data_AF-A0A2A9DNY6-F1
#
_entry.id   AF-A0A2A9DNY6-F1
#
_cell.length_a   1.000
_cell.length_b   1.000
_cell.length_c   1.000
_cell.angle_alpha   90.00
_cell.angle_beta   90.00
_cell.angle_gamma   90.00
#
_symmetry.space_group_name_H-M   'P 1'
#
loop_
_entity.id
_entity.type
_entity.pdbx_description
1 polymer ?
#
loop_
_entity_poly.entity_id
_entity_poly.type
_entity_poly.pdbx_seq_one_letter_code
_entity_poly.pdbx_strand_id
1 'polypeptide(L)'
;MIFLRSVSAQHVEDPDYGVGMPVFRWLLDGHRLHFRAPITFITGENGAGKSTLVESLARVLGLHGAGGAERRFMGTGDDFTSNAYRSLLIRKTDPIPQAFFLRGETYLDTVNALGMSTPGSHGESIIEMTGYLSTQPGVYILDEPEAGLSAVSQMALLAQFAHGVEAGAQWIVATHSPILLATPGAHILEVHEDGITEVSYRESQPFRHYAEFFADPEGVAAYLVGD
;
A
#
# COMPACT_ATOMS: atom_id res chain seq x y z
N MET A 1 -16.02 -2.30 6.18
CA MET A 1 -15.75 -3.50 7.00
C MET A 1 -14.23 -3.61 7.21
N ILE A 2 -13.74 -4.23 8.29
CA ILE A 2 -12.28 -4.41 8.51
C ILE A 2 -12.00 -5.90 8.70
N PHE A 3 -11.36 -6.52 7.70
CA PHE A 3 -10.95 -7.91 7.72
C PHE A 3 -9.61 -8.05 8.43
N LEU A 4 -8.54 -7.46 7.91
CA LEU A 4 -7.23 -7.41 8.58
C LEU A 4 -7.27 -6.31 9.65
N ARG A 5 -7.18 -6.69 10.93
CA ARG A 5 -7.38 -5.77 12.07
C ARG A 5 -6.08 -5.24 12.66
N SER A 6 -5.04 -6.06 12.67
CA SER A 6 -3.73 -5.63 13.16
C SER A 6 -2.61 -6.54 12.71
N VAL A 7 -1.39 -6.03 12.73
CA VAL A 7 -0.16 -6.79 12.59
C VAL A 7 0.79 -6.48 13.76
N SER A 8 1.49 -7.51 14.24
CA SER A 8 2.62 -7.43 15.17
C SER A 8 3.75 -8.29 14.62
N ALA A 9 4.96 -8.21 15.18
CA ALA A 9 6.06 -9.08 14.77
C ALA A 9 6.56 -9.96 15.92
N GLN A 10 7.30 -11.00 15.56
CA GLN A 10 8.07 -11.86 16.44
C GLN A 10 9.46 -12.08 15.81
N HIS A 11 10.47 -12.34 16.64
CA HIS A 11 11.79 -12.69 16.14
C HIS A 11 11.77 -13.98 15.31
N VAL A 12 12.61 -14.01 14.27
CA VAL A 12 12.76 -15.15 13.37
C VAL A 12 14.22 -15.58 13.31
N GLU A 13 14.44 -16.85 12.99
CA GLU A 13 15.75 -17.37 12.60
C GLU A 13 16.13 -16.81 11.21
N ASP A 14 17.41 -16.46 11.03
CA ASP A 14 17.99 -15.92 9.80
C ASP A 14 17.28 -14.67 9.23
N PRO A 15 17.18 -13.55 10.00
CA PRO A 15 16.58 -12.33 9.49
C PRO A 15 17.42 -11.73 8.35
N ASP A 16 16.77 -11.35 7.25
CA ASP A 16 17.42 -10.56 6.21
C ASP A 16 17.26 -9.05 6.43
N TYR A 17 17.67 -8.27 5.44
CA TYR A 17 17.66 -6.81 5.50
C TYR A 17 16.28 -6.21 5.80
N GLY A 18 15.18 -6.86 5.38
CA GLY A 18 13.83 -6.33 5.55
C GLY A 18 13.38 -6.31 7.01
N VAL A 19 13.80 -7.31 7.80
CA VAL A 19 13.57 -7.35 9.25
C VAL A 19 14.29 -6.20 9.97
N GLY A 20 15.37 -5.69 9.37
CA GLY A 20 16.15 -4.57 9.88
C GLY A 20 15.60 -3.19 9.55
N MET A 21 14.50 -3.06 8.80
CA MET A 21 13.91 -1.77 8.43
C MET A 21 13.12 -1.13 9.58
N PRO A 22 12.96 0.22 9.61
CA PRO A 22 12.27 0.92 10.69
C PRO A 22 10.90 0.34 11.08
N VAL A 23 10.03 0.01 10.11
CA VAL A 23 8.73 -0.64 10.39
C VAL A 23 8.90 -1.93 11.20
N PHE A 24 9.83 -2.80 10.81
CA PHE A 24 9.98 -4.11 11.42
C PHE A 24 10.67 -4.02 12.78
N ARG A 25 11.65 -3.13 12.95
CA ARG A 25 12.24 -2.83 14.27
C ARG A 25 11.16 -2.41 15.26
N TRP A 26 10.32 -1.45 14.86
CA TRP A 26 9.21 -0.99 15.70
C TRP A 26 8.24 -2.12 16.05
N LEU A 27 7.87 -2.99 15.09
CA LEU A 27 7.01 -4.13 15.38
C LEU A 27 7.68 -5.18 16.29
N LEU A 28 8.98 -5.40 16.15
CA LEU A 28 9.77 -6.35 16.96
C LEU A 28 9.99 -5.85 18.39
N ASP A 29 9.97 -4.53 18.61
CA ASP A 29 9.99 -3.91 19.94
C ASP A 29 8.67 -4.10 20.72
N GLY A 30 7.76 -4.92 20.20
CA GLY A 30 6.52 -5.33 20.87
C GLY A 30 5.30 -4.47 20.52
N HIS A 31 5.46 -3.51 19.61
CA HIS A 31 4.36 -2.69 19.14
C HIS A 31 3.41 -3.44 18.18
N ARG A 32 2.23 -2.86 17.99
CA ARG A 32 1.18 -3.41 17.11
C ARG A 32 0.62 -2.31 16.23
N LEU A 33 0.65 -2.55 14.93
CA LEU A 33 -0.02 -1.70 13.95
C LEU A 33 -1.48 -2.14 13.85
N HIS A 34 -2.41 -1.21 14.06
CA HIS A 34 -3.85 -1.45 13.97
C HIS A 34 -4.43 -0.85 12.70
N PHE A 35 -5.28 -1.58 11.98
CA PHE A 35 -6.06 -1.04 10.88
C PHE A 35 -7.41 -0.57 11.44
N ARG A 36 -7.58 0.74 11.58
CA ARG A 36 -8.75 1.36 12.24
C ARG A 36 -9.84 1.80 11.28
N ALA A 37 -9.54 1.86 9.99
CA ALA A 37 -10.46 2.24 8.93
C ALA A 37 -10.38 1.22 7.77
N PRO A 38 -11.44 1.13 6.94
CA PRO A 38 -11.42 0.29 5.75
C PRO A 38 -10.42 0.78 4.71
N ILE A 39 -9.95 2.03 4.78
CA ILE A 39 -8.82 2.52 3.98
C ILE A 39 -7.70 2.86 4.94
N THR A 40 -6.55 2.21 4.79
CA THR A 40 -5.33 2.55 5.52
C THR A 40 -4.22 2.90 4.54
N PHE A 41 -3.64 4.09 4.69
CA PHE A 41 -2.44 4.49 3.97
C PHE A 41 -1.21 4.34 4.85
N ILE A 42 -0.12 3.87 4.28
CA ILE A 42 1.19 3.78 4.91
C ILE A 42 2.13 4.68 4.10
N THR A 43 2.61 5.75 4.74
CA THR A 43 3.51 6.73 4.13
C THR A 43 4.77 6.92 5.00
N GLY A 44 5.71 7.75 4.57
CA GLY A 44 7.01 7.94 5.24
C GLY A 44 8.17 7.77 4.26
N GLU A 45 9.41 7.92 4.74
CA GLU A 45 10.60 7.99 3.87
C GLU A 45 10.89 6.73 3.06
N ASN A 46 11.63 6.90 1.96
CA ASN A 46 12.14 5.78 1.17
C ASN A 46 13.08 4.93 2.02
N GLY A 47 12.97 3.60 1.91
CA GLY A 47 13.76 2.67 2.74
C GLY A 47 13.21 2.43 4.16
N ALA A 48 12.12 3.10 4.56
CA ALA A 48 11.51 2.90 5.89
C ALA A 48 10.84 1.50 6.07
N GLY A 49 10.65 0.76 4.97
CA GLY A 49 10.09 -0.61 4.97
C GLY A 49 8.60 -0.69 4.67
N LYS A 50 8.00 0.34 4.05
CA LYS A 50 6.58 0.39 3.65
C LYS A 50 6.22 -0.71 2.65
N SER A 51 6.93 -0.76 1.53
CA SER A 51 6.80 -1.79 0.48
C SER A 51 7.01 -3.19 1.05
N THR A 52 8.09 -3.39 1.80
CA THR A 52 8.38 -4.67 2.48
C THR A 52 7.29 -5.08 3.45
N LEU A 53 6.65 -4.14 4.16
CA LEU A 53 5.51 -4.43 5.04
C LEU A 53 4.29 -4.88 4.23
N VAL A 54 3.87 -4.14 3.20
CA VAL A 54 2.68 -4.48 2.42
C VAL A 54 2.86 -5.79 1.65
N GLU A 55 4.04 -6.02 1.10
CA GLU A 55 4.45 -7.31 0.52
C GLU A 55 4.39 -8.46 1.52
N SER A 56 4.91 -8.22 2.73
CA SER A 56 4.91 -9.22 3.80
C SER A 56 3.48 -9.55 4.26
N LEU A 57 2.61 -8.55 4.36
CA LEU A 57 1.19 -8.75 4.64
C LEU A 57 0.50 -9.58 3.55
N ALA A 58 0.79 -9.30 2.28
CA ALA A 58 0.28 -10.07 1.15
C ALA A 58 0.69 -11.55 1.26
N ARG A 59 1.97 -11.82 1.54
CA ARG A 59 2.48 -13.18 1.76
C ARG A 59 1.79 -13.90 2.92
N VAL A 60 1.61 -13.24 4.06
CA VAL A 60 0.94 -13.85 5.23
C VAL A 60 -0.54 -14.12 4.96
N LEU A 61 -1.17 -13.37 4.07
CA LEU A 61 -2.53 -13.64 3.59
C LEU A 61 -2.63 -14.78 2.57
N GLY A 62 -1.51 -15.41 2.21
CA GLY A 62 -1.45 -16.51 1.24
C GLY A 62 -1.45 -16.04 -0.22
N LEU A 63 -1.14 -14.77 -0.48
CA LEU A 63 -0.97 -14.25 -1.83
C LEU A 63 0.41 -14.67 -2.36
N HIS A 64 0.44 -15.75 -3.13
CA HIS A 64 1.66 -16.30 -3.75
C HIS A 64 1.63 -16.14 -5.28
N GLY A 65 2.83 -16.12 -5.86
CA GLY A 65 3.04 -15.94 -7.29
C GLY A 65 2.45 -17.05 -8.14
N ALA A 66 1.69 -16.65 -9.17
CA ALA A 66 1.32 -17.47 -10.32
C ALA A 66 0.92 -18.93 -10.02
N GLY A 67 -0.24 -19.17 -9.39
CA GLY A 67 -0.90 -20.47 -9.50
C GLY A 67 -1.77 -20.88 -8.32
N GLY A 68 -3.08 -21.05 -8.58
CA GLY A 68 -3.99 -21.76 -7.67
C GLY A 68 -5.47 -21.40 -7.89
N ALA A 69 -6.16 -22.24 -8.65
CA ALA A 69 -7.50 -22.00 -9.21
C ALA A 69 -8.70 -22.09 -8.22
N GLU A 70 -8.55 -21.86 -6.92
CA GLU A 70 -9.68 -22.09 -5.98
C GLU A 70 -10.11 -20.93 -5.08
N ARG A 71 -9.46 -19.77 -5.13
CA ARG A 71 -9.93 -18.46 -4.64
C ARG A 71 -9.05 -17.46 -5.37
N ARG A 72 -9.56 -16.33 -5.88
CA ARG A 72 -8.78 -15.38 -6.71
C ARG A 72 -7.68 -14.70 -5.89
N PHE A 73 -6.63 -15.47 -5.60
CA PHE A 73 -5.36 -15.09 -5.01
C PHE A 73 -4.40 -14.97 -6.18
N MET A 74 -4.09 -13.74 -6.55
CA MET A 74 -3.21 -13.46 -7.68
C MET A 74 -2.18 -12.45 -7.20
N GLY A 75 -0.95 -12.93 -7.06
CA GLY A 75 0.24 -12.10 -7.03
C GLY A 75 1.13 -12.53 -8.20
N THR A 76 1.90 -11.59 -8.73
CA THR A 76 3.07 -11.85 -9.59
C THR A 76 4.26 -12.06 -8.64
N GLY A 77 4.25 -13.21 -7.97
CA GLY A 77 4.94 -13.41 -6.69
C GLY A 77 6.21 -14.26 -6.77
N ASP A 78 7.09 -13.98 -7.72
CA ASP A 78 8.48 -14.49 -7.70
C ASP A 78 9.51 -13.44 -7.21
N ASP A 79 9.15 -12.15 -7.11
CA ASP A 79 10.09 -11.04 -6.79
C ASP A 79 9.94 -10.44 -5.38
N PHE A 80 9.45 -11.21 -4.41
CA PHE A 80 9.51 -10.78 -3.02
C PHE A 80 10.94 -10.94 -2.49
N THR A 81 11.61 -9.80 -2.31
CA THR A 81 13.05 -9.71 -2.04
C THR A 81 13.43 -10.00 -0.58
N SER A 82 12.45 -10.01 0.34
CA SER A 82 12.69 -10.22 1.77
C SER A 82 11.87 -11.36 2.40
N ASN A 83 12.47 -11.99 3.42
CA ASN A 83 11.89 -12.98 4.32
C ASN A 83 11.16 -12.37 5.52
N ALA A 84 11.05 -11.04 5.61
CA ALA A 84 10.46 -10.34 6.74
C ALA A 84 9.01 -10.74 7.05
N TYR A 85 8.27 -11.26 6.06
CA TYR A 85 6.95 -11.86 6.24
C TYR A 85 6.90 -12.98 7.29
N ARG A 86 8.01 -13.71 7.49
CA ARG A 86 8.12 -14.77 8.50
C ARG A 86 7.99 -14.23 9.93
N SER A 87 8.31 -12.95 10.13
CA SER A 87 8.20 -12.29 11.43
C SER A 87 6.78 -11.84 11.75
N LEU A 88 5.89 -11.72 10.76
CA LEU A 88 4.60 -11.08 10.95
C LEU A 88 3.55 -12.02 11.53
N LEU A 89 2.82 -11.50 12.51
CA LEU A 89 1.65 -12.13 13.12
C LEU A 89 0.42 -11.23 12.87
N ILE A 90 -0.56 -11.75 12.14
CA ILE A 90 -1.77 -10.99 11.81
C ILE A 90 -2.97 -11.38 12.68
N ARG A 91 -3.84 -10.40 12.94
CA ARG A 91 -5.22 -10.64 13.41
C ARG A 91 -6.18 -10.28 12.29
N LYS A 92 -7.03 -11.23 11.91
CA LYS A 92 -8.02 -11.06 10.84
C LYS A 92 -9.41 -11.58 11.22
N THR A 93 -10.42 -11.14 10.47
CA THR A 93 -11.79 -11.66 10.50
C THR A 93 -11.95 -12.65 9.34
N ASP A 94 -12.43 -13.85 9.63
CA ASP A 94 -12.69 -14.89 8.62
C ASP A 94 -14.20 -15.09 8.39
N PRO A 95 -14.61 -15.50 7.17
CA PRO A 95 -13.76 -15.66 5.99
C PRO A 95 -13.42 -14.31 5.35
N ILE A 96 -12.20 -14.18 4.82
CA ILE A 96 -11.86 -13.12 3.85
C ILE A 96 -12.41 -13.57 2.48
N PRO A 97 -13.36 -12.84 1.85
CA PRO A 97 -13.97 -13.28 0.59
C PRO A 97 -12.96 -13.45 -0.54
N GLN A 98 -12.09 -12.45 -0.69
CA GLN A 98 -10.95 -12.47 -1.60
C GLN A 98 -9.87 -11.50 -1.13
N ALA A 99 -8.65 -11.69 -1.61
CA ALA A 99 -7.55 -10.78 -1.36
C ALA A 99 -6.67 -10.63 -2.60
N PHE A 100 -6.12 -9.43 -2.79
CA PHE A 100 -5.33 -9.08 -3.97
C PHE A 100 -4.13 -8.23 -3.56
N PHE A 101 -3.00 -8.42 -4.23
CA PHE A 101 -1.81 -7.60 -4.05
C PHE A 101 -1.37 -7.01 -5.38
N LEU A 102 -1.11 -5.70 -5.39
CA LEU A 102 -0.63 -4.98 -6.55
C LEU A 102 0.65 -4.21 -6.23
N ARG A 103 1.68 -4.40 -7.04
CA ARG A 103 2.91 -3.60 -7.00
C ARG A 103 2.96 -2.72 -8.24
N GLY A 104 3.26 -1.43 -8.06
CA GLY A 104 3.18 -0.42 -9.14
C GLY A 104 3.96 -0.78 -10.41
N GLU A 105 5.05 -1.55 -10.31
CA GLU A 105 5.90 -1.92 -11.45
C GLU A 105 5.56 -3.25 -12.13
N THR A 106 4.85 -4.19 -11.47
CA THR A 106 4.50 -5.53 -12.02
C THR A 106 3.06 -5.61 -12.52
N TYR A 107 2.52 -4.46 -12.87
CA TYR A 107 1.10 -4.29 -13.11
C TYR A 107 0.61 -4.96 -14.41
N LEU A 108 1.37 -4.82 -15.50
CA LEU A 108 1.04 -5.44 -16.79
C LEU A 108 0.97 -6.96 -16.70
N ASP A 109 1.87 -7.57 -15.93
CA ASP A 109 1.86 -9.02 -15.69
C ASP A 109 0.58 -9.46 -14.98
N THR A 110 0.08 -8.62 -14.08
CA THR A 110 -1.15 -8.87 -13.31
C THR A 110 -2.41 -8.78 -14.19
N VAL A 111 -2.48 -7.77 -15.07
CA VAL A 111 -3.57 -7.60 -16.04
C VAL A 111 -3.64 -8.78 -17.01
N ASN A 112 -2.48 -9.17 -17.54
CA ASN A 112 -2.36 -10.32 -18.42
C ASN A 112 -2.81 -11.60 -17.71
N ALA A 113 -2.41 -11.80 -16.45
CA ALA A 113 -2.84 -12.96 -15.65
C ALA A 113 -4.36 -13.00 -15.44
N LEU A 114 -5.02 -11.83 -15.37
CA LEU A 114 -6.47 -11.72 -15.19
C LEU A 114 -7.28 -11.90 -16.48
N GLY A 115 -6.61 -12.13 -17.62
CA GLY A 115 -7.27 -12.26 -18.92
C GLY A 115 -7.99 -10.98 -19.34
N MET A 116 -7.64 -9.85 -18.73
CA MET A 116 -8.13 -8.54 -19.11
C MET A 116 -7.36 -8.09 -20.34
N SER A 117 -8.01 -8.10 -21.50
CA SER A 117 -7.44 -7.62 -22.75
C SER A 117 -7.37 -6.10 -22.74
N THR A 118 -6.25 -5.52 -22.31
CA THR A 118 -6.08 -4.06 -22.38
C THR A 118 -5.04 -3.68 -23.44
N PRO A 119 -5.46 -3.12 -24.60
CA PRO A 119 -4.59 -2.29 -25.39
C PRO A 119 -4.54 -0.91 -24.72
N GLY A 120 -3.65 -0.70 -23.76
CA GLY A 120 -3.61 0.53 -22.96
C GLY A 120 -2.23 0.82 -22.37
N SER A 121 -1.99 2.09 -22.07
CA SER A 121 -0.78 2.55 -21.37
C SER A 121 -0.76 2.06 -19.92
N HIS A 122 0.43 1.96 -19.30
CA HIS A 122 0.63 1.42 -17.93
C HIS A 122 -0.39 1.94 -16.90
N GLY A 123 -0.77 3.21 -16.98
CA GLY A 123 -1.69 3.83 -16.03
C GLY A 123 -3.19 3.56 -16.26
N GLU A 124 -3.63 3.31 -17.49
CA GLU A 124 -5.05 3.05 -17.79
C GLU A 124 -5.48 1.73 -17.22
N SER A 125 -4.62 0.73 -17.35
CA SER A 125 -4.95 -0.58 -16.89
C SER A 125 -5.12 -0.54 -15.34
N ILE A 126 -4.30 0.20 -14.54
CA ILE A 126 -4.43 0.24 -13.05
C ILE A 126 -5.83 0.68 -12.65
N ILE A 127 -6.33 1.74 -13.30
CA ILE A 127 -7.67 2.30 -13.06
C ILE A 127 -8.76 1.28 -13.34
N GLU A 128 -8.62 0.47 -14.39
CA GLU A 128 -9.59 -0.58 -14.71
C GLU A 128 -9.61 -1.66 -13.61
N MET A 129 -8.43 -2.11 -13.16
CA MET A 129 -8.31 -3.12 -12.12
C MET A 129 -8.93 -2.67 -10.80
N THR A 130 -8.50 -1.52 -10.30
CA THR A 130 -9.00 -0.97 -9.05
C THR A 130 -10.49 -0.63 -9.18
N GLY A 131 -10.96 -0.26 -10.37
CA GLY A 131 -12.38 -0.14 -10.69
C GLY A 131 -13.14 -1.45 -10.49
N TYR A 132 -12.65 -2.57 -11.04
CA TYR A 132 -13.24 -3.89 -10.83
C TYR A 132 -13.21 -4.31 -9.36
N LEU A 133 -12.05 -4.20 -8.69
CA LEU A 133 -11.88 -4.59 -7.28
C LEU A 133 -12.79 -3.76 -6.35
N SER A 134 -13.04 -2.49 -6.69
CA SER A 134 -13.96 -1.61 -5.93
C SER A 134 -15.41 -2.06 -5.98
N THR A 135 -15.78 -3.03 -6.81
CA THR A 135 -17.14 -3.61 -6.83
C THR A 135 -17.26 -4.88 -5.98
N GLN A 136 -16.16 -5.34 -5.39
CA GLN A 136 -16.09 -6.65 -4.73
C GLN A 136 -15.64 -6.49 -3.27
N PRO A 137 -16.22 -7.24 -2.31
CA PRO A 137 -15.74 -7.25 -0.94
C PRO A 137 -14.42 -8.03 -0.84
N GLY A 138 -13.45 -7.52 -0.07
CA GLY A 138 -12.15 -8.18 0.05
C GLY A 138 -11.08 -7.35 0.75
N VAL A 139 -9.85 -7.88 0.79
CA VAL A 139 -8.66 -7.16 1.27
C VAL A 139 -7.73 -6.90 0.09
N TYR A 140 -7.52 -5.63 -0.23
CA TYR A 140 -6.69 -5.22 -1.35
C TYR A 140 -5.48 -4.46 -0.83
N ILE A 141 -4.30 -4.97 -1.16
CA ILE A 141 -3.02 -4.42 -0.75
C ILE A 141 -2.34 -3.85 -1.98
N LEU A 142 -1.90 -2.59 -1.91
CA LEU A 142 -1.27 -1.92 -3.04
C LEU A 142 0.03 -1.26 -2.58
N ASP A 143 1.06 -1.36 -3.41
CA ASP A 143 2.35 -0.72 -3.22
C ASP A 143 2.61 0.27 -4.36
N GLU A 144 2.64 1.55 -4.01
CA GLU A 144 2.81 2.68 -4.92
C GLU A 144 1.92 2.62 -6.18
N PRO A 145 0.58 2.45 -6.04
CA PRO A 145 -0.32 2.38 -7.19
C PRO A 145 -0.36 3.68 -8.01
N GLU A 146 0.15 4.78 -7.48
CA GLU A 146 0.32 6.05 -8.18
C GLU A 146 1.50 6.08 -9.18
N ALA A 147 2.40 5.10 -9.13
CA ALA A 147 3.59 5.08 -9.98
C ALA A 147 3.20 5.13 -11.47
N GLY A 148 3.69 6.14 -12.19
CA GLY A 148 3.36 6.35 -13.60
C GLY A 148 1.96 6.93 -13.87
N LEU A 149 1.18 7.27 -12.84
CA LEU A 149 -0.14 7.88 -12.98
C LEU A 149 -0.09 9.42 -13.01
N SER A 150 -0.90 10.01 -13.88
CA SER A 150 -1.20 11.44 -13.83
C SER A 150 -1.94 11.81 -12.53
N ALA A 151 -1.91 13.08 -12.13
CA ALA A 151 -2.68 13.57 -10.99
C ALA A 151 -4.19 13.29 -11.12
N VAL A 152 -4.74 13.37 -12.34
CA VAL A 152 -6.15 13.05 -12.61
C VAL A 152 -6.44 11.57 -12.41
N SER A 153 -5.54 10.69 -12.86
CA SER A 153 -5.65 9.24 -12.64
C SER A 153 -5.56 8.91 -11.14
N GLN A 154 -4.71 9.59 -10.39
CA GLN A 154 -4.65 9.43 -8.92
C GLN A 154 -5.95 9.89 -8.24
N MET A 155 -6.58 10.97 -8.70
CA MET A 155 -7.91 11.38 -8.21
C MET A 155 -9.00 10.34 -8.53
N ALA A 156 -8.91 9.67 -9.68
CA ALA A 156 -9.80 8.56 -10.01
C ALA A 156 -9.58 7.36 -9.08
N LEU A 157 -8.32 7.01 -8.76
CA LEU A 157 -8.00 5.98 -7.75
C LEU A 157 -8.60 6.32 -6.38
N LEU A 158 -8.45 7.55 -5.92
CA LEU A 158 -9.06 8.03 -4.67
C LEU A 158 -10.58 7.76 -4.67
N ALA A 159 -11.27 8.11 -5.76
CA ALA A 159 -12.71 7.89 -5.87
C ALA A 159 -13.07 6.39 -5.83
N GLN A 160 -12.26 5.55 -6.46
CA GLN A 160 -12.43 4.09 -6.44
C GLN A 160 -12.22 3.51 -5.05
N PHE A 161 -11.19 3.94 -4.32
CA PHE A 161 -10.98 3.49 -2.94
C PHE A 161 -12.19 3.81 -2.06
N ALA A 162 -12.69 5.05 -2.15
CA ALA A 162 -13.88 5.47 -1.42
C ALA A 162 -15.11 4.63 -1.78
N HIS A 163 -15.37 4.40 -3.07
CA HIS A 163 -16.49 3.57 -3.52
C HIS A 163 -16.35 2.10 -3.08
N GLY A 164 -15.13 1.55 -3.14
CA GLY A 164 -14.85 0.18 -2.72
C GLY A 164 -15.23 -0.09 -1.27
N VAL A 165 -15.11 0.90 -0.38
CA VAL A 165 -15.52 0.76 1.02
C VAL A 165 -17.01 0.40 1.14
N GLU A 166 -17.86 0.98 0.29
CA GLU A 166 -19.31 0.71 0.26
C GLU A 166 -19.60 -0.73 -0.18
N ALA A 167 -18.81 -1.25 -1.12
CA ALA A 167 -18.87 -2.64 -1.58
C ALA A 167 -18.22 -3.64 -0.59
N GLY A 168 -17.69 -3.17 0.54
CA GLY A 168 -17.05 -4.00 1.55
C GLY A 168 -15.56 -4.26 1.32
N ALA A 169 -14.89 -3.47 0.48
CA ALA A 169 -13.45 -3.51 0.32
C ALA A 169 -12.72 -2.95 1.56
N GLN A 170 -11.57 -3.54 1.85
CA GLN A 170 -10.55 -2.99 2.74
C GLN A 170 -9.29 -2.74 1.92
N TRP A 171 -8.83 -1.49 1.90
CA TRP A 171 -7.63 -1.02 1.20
C TRP A 171 -6.48 -0.82 2.18
N ILE A 172 -5.31 -1.37 1.87
CA ILE A 172 -4.06 -1.13 2.58
C ILE A 172 -3.03 -0.73 1.55
N VAL A 173 -2.63 0.54 1.57
CA VAL A 173 -1.88 1.13 0.46
C VAL A 173 -0.62 1.79 0.98
N ALA A 174 0.55 1.33 0.52
CA ALA A 174 1.80 2.08 0.67
C ALA A 174 1.85 3.15 -0.43
N THR A 175 2.03 4.41 -0.05
CA THR A 175 1.96 5.54 -0.99
C THR A 175 2.76 6.76 -0.52
N HIS A 176 3.25 7.51 -1.49
CA HIS A 176 3.83 8.84 -1.33
C HIS A 176 2.93 9.94 -1.93
N SER A 177 1.78 9.57 -2.51
CA SER A 177 0.87 10.51 -3.14
C SER A 177 0.07 11.32 -2.12
N PRO A 178 0.26 12.66 -2.04
CA PRO A 178 -0.63 13.50 -1.24
C PRO A 178 -2.07 13.47 -1.79
N ILE A 179 -2.27 13.18 -3.08
CA ILE A 179 -3.62 13.06 -3.66
C ILE A 179 -4.35 11.87 -3.04
N LEU A 180 -3.72 10.69 -2.98
CA LEU A 180 -4.35 9.50 -2.42
C LEU A 180 -4.61 9.65 -0.91
N LEU A 181 -3.66 10.23 -0.17
CA LEU A 181 -3.80 10.49 1.27
C LEU A 181 -5.02 11.38 1.61
N ALA A 182 -5.53 12.17 0.65
CA ALA A 182 -6.72 12.99 0.84
C ALA A 182 -8.05 12.18 0.84
N THR A 183 -8.00 10.84 0.71
CA THR A 183 -9.23 10.03 0.68
C THR A 183 -9.99 10.14 2.02
N PRO A 184 -11.27 10.55 2.00
CA PRO A 184 -12.03 10.76 3.23
C PRO A 184 -12.12 9.51 4.12
N GLY A 185 -11.96 9.70 5.44
CA GLY A 185 -12.06 8.62 6.41
C GLY A 185 -10.90 7.62 6.39
N ALA A 186 -9.83 7.90 5.66
CA ALA A 186 -8.63 7.08 5.66
C ALA A 186 -7.88 7.17 6.99
N HIS A 187 -7.34 6.04 7.41
CA HIS A 187 -6.39 5.93 8.52
C HIS A 187 -4.97 6.06 7.95
N ILE A 188 -4.25 7.14 8.30
CA ILE A 188 -2.92 7.41 7.73
C ILE A 188 -1.87 7.09 8.78
N LEU A 189 -0.98 6.16 8.43
CA LEU A 189 0.16 5.75 9.23
C LEU A 189 1.43 6.26 8.58
N GLU A 190 2.15 7.11 9.29
CA GLU A 190 3.44 7.63 8.86
C GLU A 190 4.57 6.88 9.57
N VAL A 191 5.48 6.33 8.76
CA VAL A 191 6.66 5.61 9.22
C VAL A 191 7.85 6.56 9.29
N HIS A 192 8.46 6.60 10.45
CA HIS A 192 9.69 7.33 10.77
C HIS A 192 10.80 6.34 11.13
N GLU A 193 12.02 6.84 11.33
CA GLU A 193 13.14 6.02 11.80
C GLU A 193 12.87 5.41 13.18
N ASP A 194 12.23 6.17 14.08
CA ASP A 194 11.97 5.78 15.46
C ASP A 194 10.61 5.09 15.70
N GLY A 195 9.77 4.94 14.66
CA GLY A 195 8.50 4.23 14.79
C GLY A 195 7.40 4.68 13.84
N ILE A 196 6.16 4.31 14.17
CA ILE A 196 4.98 4.57 13.34
C ILE A 196 3.98 5.42 14.12
N THR A 197 3.51 6.51 13.51
CA THR A 197 2.51 7.41 14.09
C THR A 197 1.28 7.51 13.21
N GLU A 198 0.10 7.57 13.83
CA GLU A 198 -1.12 7.98 13.12
C GLU A 198 -1.11 9.50 12.97
N VAL A 199 -1.37 9.98 11.75
CA VAL A 199 -1.37 11.41 11.42
C VAL A 199 -2.63 11.79 10.65
N SER A 200 -3.05 13.05 10.74
CA SER A 200 -4.05 13.57 9.80
C SER A 200 -3.44 13.87 8.43
N TYR A 201 -4.28 14.04 7.41
CA TYR A 201 -3.83 14.40 6.06
C TYR A 201 -2.89 15.61 6.05
N ARG A 202 -3.22 16.67 6.80
CA ARG A 202 -2.42 17.91 6.83
C ARG A 202 -1.14 17.80 7.65
N GLU A 203 -1.03 16.81 8.52
CA GLU A 203 0.17 16.51 9.29
C GLU A 203 1.12 15.58 8.55
N SER A 204 0.61 14.82 7.57
CA SER A 204 1.42 13.90 6.78
C SER A 204 2.57 14.61 6.06
N GLN A 205 3.72 13.95 6.04
CA GLN A 205 4.95 14.40 5.41
C GLN A 205 4.75 14.70 3.92
N PRO A 206 4.10 13.83 3.09
CA PRO A 206 3.85 14.17 1.69
C PRO A 206 3.03 15.45 1.52
N PHE A 207 1.99 15.67 2.34
CA PHE A 207 1.24 16.92 2.26
C PHE A 207 2.11 18.12 2.60
N ARG A 208 2.88 18.05 3.70
CA ARG A 208 3.73 19.17 4.16
C ARG A 208 4.79 19.53 3.11
N HIS A 209 5.47 18.54 2.54
CA HIS A 209 6.48 18.77 1.49
C HIS A 209 5.89 19.48 0.27
N TYR A 210 4.73 19.02 -0.22
CA TYR A 210 4.07 19.66 -1.36
C TYR A 210 3.50 21.04 -1.01
N ALA A 211 2.95 21.21 0.20
CA ALA A 211 2.43 22.50 0.65
C ALA A 211 3.54 23.56 0.78
N GLU A 212 4.70 23.19 1.29
CA GLU A 212 5.88 24.05 1.37
C GLU A 212 6.39 24.39 -0.03
N PHE A 213 6.55 23.40 -0.91
CA PHE A 213 6.96 23.64 -2.30
C PHE A 213 5.99 24.56 -3.05
N PHE A 214 4.67 24.35 -2.91
CA PHE A 214 3.66 25.17 -3.59
C PHE A 214 3.50 26.58 -2.99
N ALA A 215 4.07 26.86 -1.82
CA ALA A 215 4.04 28.20 -1.25
C ALA A 215 4.98 29.16 -2.00
N ASP A 216 6.12 28.66 -2.51
CA ASP A 216 7.08 29.42 -3.31
C ASP A 216 7.88 28.48 -4.25
N PRO A 217 7.28 27.98 -5.34
CA PRO A 217 7.92 27.01 -6.22
C PRO A 217 9.22 27.53 -6.84
N GLU A 218 9.20 28.79 -7.31
CA GLU A 218 10.35 29.42 -7.95
C GLU A 218 11.49 29.65 -6.95
N GLY A 219 11.20 30.14 -5.75
CA GLY A 219 12.21 30.35 -4.71
C GLY A 219 12.82 29.05 -4.19
N VAL A 220 11.99 28.02 -3.95
CA VAL A 220 12.48 26.69 -3.57
C VAL A 220 13.33 26.09 -4.69
N ALA A 221 12.92 26.20 -5.95
CA ALA A 221 13.69 25.71 -7.08
C ALA A 221 15.06 26.41 -7.19
N ALA A 222 15.10 27.75 -7.10
CA ALA A 222 16.34 28.52 -7.12
C ALA A 222 17.30 28.11 -6.00
N TYR A 223 16.79 27.97 -4.76
CA TYR A 223 17.59 27.51 -3.62
C TYR A 223 18.19 26.12 -3.83
N LEU A 224 17.41 25.17 -4.39
CA LEU A 224 17.85 23.79 -4.60
C LEU A 224 18.87 23.64 -5.73
N VAL A 225 18.81 24.48 -6.78
CA VAL A 225 19.77 24.46 -7.88
C VAL A 225 21.01 25.32 -7.62
N GLY A 226 20.99 26.15 -6.56
CA GLY A 226 22.13 26.96 -6.12
C GLY A 226 22.26 28.31 -6.84
N ASP A 227 21.15 28.90 -7.28
CA ASP A 227 21.07 30.24 -7.88
C ASP A 227 20.84 31.36 -6.86
#